data_AF-A0A3N5R1G2-F1
#
_entry.id   AF-A0A3N5R1G2-F1
#
_cell.length_a   1.000
_cell.length_b   1.000
_cell.length_c   1.000
_cell.angle_alpha   90.00
_cell.angle_beta   90.00
_cell.angle_gamma   90.00
#
_symmetry.space_group_name_H-M   'P 1'
#
loop_
_entity.id
_entity.type
_entity.pdbx_description
1 polymer ?
#
loop_
_entity_poly.entity_id
_entity_poly.type
_entity_poly.pdbx_seq_one_letter_code
_entity_poly.pdbx_strand_id
1 'polypeptide(L)'
;MALWQAAGLHIRPKGRDSREAFEGQLASGIQTAVGIEMEQGDLIGVVLVTHDSRKGLINRLAVHPDWRRKGQEKTNKRCRGLTA
;
A
#
# COMPACT_ATOMS: atom_id res chain seq x y z
N MET A 1 -1.56 1.75 8.98
CA MET A 1 -2.90 1.15 9.25
C MET A 1 -4.05 2.07 8.90
N ALA A 2 -3.95 3.39 9.11
CA ALA A 2 -5.01 4.36 8.83
C ALA A 2 -5.64 4.24 7.42
N LEU A 3 -4.82 4.08 6.37
CA LEU A 3 -5.32 3.93 5.01
C LEU A 3 -6.19 2.67 4.81
N TRP A 4 -5.92 1.56 5.51
CA TRP A 4 -6.74 0.35 5.38
C TRP A 4 -8.11 0.58 6.00
N GLN A 5 -8.13 1.25 7.16
CA GLN A 5 -9.36 1.61 7.87
C GLN A 5 -10.21 2.54 7.01
N ALA A 6 -9.60 3.62 6.49
CA ALA A 6 -10.28 4.57 5.61
C ALA A 6 -10.82 3.90 4.33
N ALA A 7 -10.08 2.93 3.78
CA ALA A 7 -10.51 2.19 2.59
C ALA A 7 -11.58 1.12 2.87
N GLY A 8 -11.90 0.82 4.14
CA GLY A 8 -12.84 -0.21 4.55
C GLY A 8 -12.30 -1.64 4.43
N LEU A 9 -10.97 -1.82 4.43
CA LEU A 9 -10.35 -3.14 4.33
C LEU A 9 -10.35 -3.86 5.68
N HIS A 10 -10.54 -5.17 5.66
CA HIS A 10 -10.35 -5.99 6.85
C HIS A 10 -8.86 -6.06 7.24
N ILE A 11 -8.57 -5.74 8.50
CA ILE A 11 -7.21 -5.62 9.05
C ILE A 11 -6.95 -6.74 10.05
N ARG A 12 -5.77 -7.36 9.96
CA ARG A 12 -5.28 -8.38 10.88
C ARG A 12 -4.07 -7.85 11.67
N PRO A 13 -4.30 -7.02 12.71
CA PRO A 13 -3.24 -6.30 13.43
C PRO A 13 -2.28 -7.19 14.21
N LYS A 14 -2.73 -8.38 14.62
CA LYS A 14 -1.89 -9.41 15.27
C LYS A 14 -1.36 -10.47 14.30
N GLY A 15 -1.52 -10.23 12.99
CA GLY A 15 -1.17 -11.18 11.94
C GLY A 15 -0.41 -10.49 10.82
N ARG A 16 -0.80 -10.77 9.56
CA ARG A 16 -0.12 -10.24 8.37
C ARG A 16 -0.04 -8.71 8.31
N ASP A 17 -0.99 -7.99 8.91
CA ASP A 17 -0.97 -6.52 8.92
C ASP A 17 -0.34 -5.95 10.22
N SER A 18 0.28 -6.79 11.05
CA SER A 18 1.16 -6.32 12.13
C SER A 18 2.38 -5.61 11.55
N ARG A 19 2.97 -4.71 12.34
CA ARG A 19 4.17 -3.98 11.93
C ARG A 19 5.31 -4.95 11.63
N GLU A 20 5.54 -5.90 12.53
CA GLU A 20 6.66 -6.83 12.49
C GLU A 20 6.55 -7.78 11.29
N ALA A 21 5.34 -8.32 11.02
CA ALA A 21 5.13 -9.16 9.86
C ALA A 21 5.27 -8.40 8.55
N PHE A 22 4.79 -7.14 8.51
CA PHE A 22 4.86 -6.31 7.32
C PHE A 22 6.31 -5.91 6.99
N GLU A 23 7.07 -5.48 8.01
CA GLU A 23 8.50 -5.17 7.90
C GLU A 23 9.29 -6.41 7.45
N GLY A 24 9.06 -7.57 8.05
CA GLY A 24 9.68 -8.83 7.63
C GLY A 24 9.36 -9.22 6.18
N GLN A 25 8.13 -8.98 5.72
CA GLN A 25 7.74 -9.22 4.33
C GLN A 25 8.45 -8.29 3.34
N LEU A 26 8.56 -7.00 3.67
CA LEU A 26 9.31 -6.05 2.83
C LEU A 26 10.80 -6.41 2.78
N ALA A 27 11.40 -6.71 3.93
CA ALA A 27 12.81 -7.09 4.02
C ALA A 27 13.15 -8.38 3.28
N SER A 28 12.20 -9.31 3.16
CA SER A 28 12.39 -10.56 2.40
C SER A 28 12.57 -10.35 0.89
N GLY A 29 12.24 -9.17 0.37
CA GLY A 29 12.21 -8.87 -1.07
C GLY A 29 11.03 -9.50 -1.83
N ILE A 30 10.29 -10.43 -1.21
CA ILE A 30 9.13 -11.08 -1.82
C ILE A 30 7.96 -10.11 -1.95
N GLN A 31 7.79 -9.20 -0.99
CA GLN A 31 6.74 -8.18 -1.01
C GLN A 31 7.29 -6.86 -1.53
N THR A 32 6.62 -6.31 -2.53
CA THR A 32 6.81 -4.95 -3.02
C THR A 32 5.59 -4.11 -2.68
N ALA A 33 5.82 -2.89 -2.21
CA ALA A 33 4.78 -1.93 -1.92
C ALA A 33 5.00 -0.67 -2.75
N VAL A 34 3.97 -0.24 -3.48
CA VAL A 34 3.99 0.99 -4.28
C VAL A 34 2.91 1.90 -3.77
N GLY A 35 3.32 3.04 -3.22
CA GLY A 35 2.47 4.05 -2.62
C GLY A 35 2.29 5.29 -3.49
N ILE A 36 1.17 5.97 -3.28
CA ILE A 36 0.92 7.33 -3.74
C ILE A 36 0.69 8.18 -2.50
N GLU A 37 1.51 9.22 -2.38
CA GLU A 37 1.48 10.16 -1.27
C GLU A 37 1.13 11.56 -1.81
N MET A 38 0.44 12.35 -0.99
CA MET A 38 0.35 13.80 -1.18
C MET A 38 1.72 14.44 -0.95
N GLU A 39 1.96 15.65 -1.44
CA GLU A 39 3.23 16.35 -1.16
C GLU A 39 3.52 16.49 0.34
N GLN A 40 2.47 16.62 1.14
CA GLN A 40 2.53 16.71 2.60
C GLN A 40 2.93 15.38 3.29
N GLY A 41 3.01 14.28 2.54
CA GLY A 41 3.40 12.96 3.04
C GLY A 41 2.23 12.02 3.36
N ASP A 42 0.99 12.45 3.18
CA ASP A 42 -0.18 11.60 3.41
C ASP A 42 -0.30 10.50 2.36
N LEU A 43 -0.20 9.24 2.77
CA LEU A 43 -0.41 8.09 1.89
C LEU A 43 -1.90 7.95 1.55
N ILE A 44 -2.26 8.25 0.30
CA ILE A 44 -3.65 8.23 -0.19
C ILE A 44 -3.98 6.97 -1.00
N GLY A 45 -2.96 6.21 -1.42
CA GLY A 45 -3.14 4.96 -2.13
C GLY A 45 -1.91 4.08 -2.06
N VAL A 46 -2.11 2.77 -2.12
CA VAL A 46 -1.01 1.80 -2.14
C VAL A 46 -1.47 0.46 -2.66
N VAL A 47 -0.58 -0.21 -3.37
CA VAL A 47 -0.70 -1.60 -3.78
C VAL A 47 0.42 -2.41 -3.15
N LEU A 48 0.06 -3.56 -2.58
CA LEU A 48 0.98 -4.57 -2.10
C LEU A 48 0.96 -5.75 -3.06
N VAL A 49 2.13 -6.11 -3.56
CA VAL A 49 2.31 -7.22 -4.49
C VAL A 49 3.33 -8.17 -3.91
N THR A 50 3.08 -9.48 -4.01
CA THR A 50 4.13 -10.49 -3.82
C THR A 50 4.40 -11.23 -5.10
N HIS A 51 5.59 -11.83 -5.24
CA HIS A 51 5.89 -12.68 -6.37
C HIS A 51 6.40 -14.06 -5.94
N ASP A 52 6.13 -15.09 -6.75
CA ASP A 52 6.69 -16.44 -6.60
C ASP A 52 7.85 -16.70 -7.57
N SER A 53 8.47 -15.62 -8.09
CA SER A 53 9.44 -15.54 -9.20
C SER A 53 8.84 -15.69 -10.62
N ARG A 54 7.63 -16.25 -10.76
CA ARG A 54 6.98 -16.44 -12.06
C ARG A 54 5.77 -15.54 -12.25
N LYS A 55 5.04 -15.23 -11.18
CA LYS A 55 3.82 -14.43 -11.18
C LYS A 55 3.81 -13.44 -10.03
N GLY A 56 3.30 -12.24 -10.30
CA GLY A 56 2.95 -11.26 -9.28
C GLY A 56 1.48 -11.43 -8.85
N LEU A 57 1.23 -11.34 -7.54
CA LEU A 57 -0.08 -11.42 -6.92
C LEU A 57 -0.36 -10.13 -6.17
N ILE A 58 -1.45 -9.45 -6.53
CA ILE A 58 -1.93 -8.29 -5.78
C ILE A 58 -2.56 -8.79 -4.49
N ASN A 59 -1.89 -8.54 -3.37
CA ASN A 59 -2.33 -8.99 -2.05
C ASN A 59 -3.27 -8.01 -1.39
N ARG A 60 -3.04 -6.71 -1.60
CA ARG A 60 -3.89 -5.62 -1.12
C ARG A 60 -3.80 -4.42 -2.06
N LEU A 61 -4.93 -3.78 -2.24
CA LEU A 61 -5.06 -2.49 -2.91
C LEU A 61 -5.96 -1.61 -2.04
N ALA A 62 -5.43 -0.47 -1.63
CA ALA A 62 -6.17 0.53 -0.86
C ALA A 62 -6.05 1.87 -1.55
N VAL A 63 -7.18 2.55 -1.72
CA VAL A 63 -7.24 3.96 -2.12
C VAL A 63 -8.21 4.64 -1.18
N HIS A 64 -7.77 5.76 -0.60
CA HIS A 64 -8.59 6.58 0.27
C HIS A 64 -9.87 7.00 -0.49
N PRO A 65 -11.06 6.88 0.12
CA PRO A 65 -12.33 7.07 -0.57
C PRO A 65 -12.43 8.42 -1.31
N ASP A 66 -11.96 9.51 -0.71
CA ASP A 66 -11.98 10.86 -1.30
C ASP A 66 -11.11 11.02 -2.56
N TRP A 67 -10.22 10.07 -2.81
CA TRP A 67 -9.25 10.07 -3.90
C TRP A 67 -9.54 9.01 -4.99
N ARG A 68 -10.62 8.24 -4.84
CA ARG A 68 -11.05 7.25 -5.85
C ARG A 68 -11.60 7.95 -7.10
N ARG A 69 -11.42 7.32 -8.27
CA ARG A 69 -11.88 7.83 -9.59
C ARG A 69 -11.30 9.18 -10.02
N LYS A 70 -10.24 9.68 -9.37
CA LYS A 70 -9.54 10.94 -9.68
C LYS A 70 -8.20 10.72 -10.40
N GLY A 71 -8.06 9.62 -11.14
CA GLY A 71 -6.78 9.10 -11.64
C GLY A 71 -6.05 9.99 -12.66
N GLN A 72 -6.70 11.03 -13.20
CA GLN A 72 -6.11 11.96 -14.17
C GLN A 72 -5.94 13.38 -13.62
N GLU A 73 -6.38 13.62 -12.39
CA GLU A 73 -6.29 14.94 -11.78
C GLU A 73 -4.83 15.14 -11.31
N LYS A 74 -4.11 16.06 -11.99
CA LYS A 74 -2.75 16.50 -11.67
C LYS A 74 -2.73 17.29 -10.35
N THR A 75 -3.21 16.67 -9.28
CA THR A 75 -3.09 17.22 -7.94
C THR A 75 -1.83 16.62 -7.36
N ASN A 76 -0.83 17.46 -7.09
CA ASN A 76 0.23 17.35 -6.09
C ASN A 76 0.50 15.99 -5.40
N LYS A 77 0.70 14.93 -6.18
CA LYS A 77 0.86 13.54 -5.72
C LYS A 77 2.19 13.00 -6.21
N ARG A 78 2.84 12.19 -5.38
CA ARG A 78 4.08 11.49 -5.72
C ARG A 78 3.88 9.99 -5.61
N CYS A 79 4.36 9.25 -6.61
CA CYS A 79 4.43 7.79 -6.56
C CYS A 79 5.81 7.38 -6.03
N ARG A 80 5.85 6.44 -5.09
CA ARG A 80 7.11 5.93 -4.53
C ARG A 80 7.02 4.45 -4.18
N GLY A 81 8.13 3.72 -4.37
CA GLY A 81 8.31 2.41 -3.77
C GLY A 81 8.52 2.56 -2.25
N LEU A 82 7.74 1.84 -1.46
CA LEU A 82 7.90 1.81 0.00
C LEU A 82 8.97 0.76 0.34
N THR A 83 9.99 1.17 1.08
CA THR A 83 11.04 0.30 1.60
C THR A 83 10.77 -0.06 3.05
N ALA A 84 11.32 -1.20 3.50
CA ALA A 84 11.32 -1.59 4.91
C ALA A 84 12.06 -0.55 5.77
#